data_AF-A0A444QZN7-F1
#
_entry.id   AF-A0A444QZN7-F1
#
_cell.length_a   1.000
_cell.length_b   1.000
_cell.length_c   1.000
_cell.angle_alpha   90.00
_cell.angle_beta   90.00
_cell.angle_gamma   90.00
#
_symmetry.space_group_name_H-M   'P 1'
#
loop_
_entity.id
_entity.type
_entity.pdbx_description
1 polymer ?
#
loop_
_entity_poly.entity_id
_entity_poly.type
_entity_poly.pdbx_seq_one_letter_code
_entity_poly.pdbx_strand_id
1 'polypeptide(L)'
;DIAHDVRNQLLASPSVLYTATGIMFVLAVVPGMPHFPFLMFSALLGFTGWRMSKRPQAAEAEEKSLETLTRTMTETSEQQVSWETIPLIEPISLSLGYKLVALVDKAQGNPLTQRIRGVRQVISDGNGVLLPEIRIRENFRLKPSQYAIFINGIKADEADIPADKLMALPSSETYGE
;
A
#
# COMPACT_ATOMS: atom_id res chain seq x y z
N ASP A 1 14.22 -25.86 -2.00
CA ASP A 1 15.22 -24.83 -2.37
C ASP A 1 15.83 -24.03 -1.22
N ILE A 2 15.28 -24.02 -0.01
CA ILE A 2 15.84 -23.23 1.12
C ILE A 2 17.30 -23.60 1.47
N ALA A 3 17.68 -24.89 1.34
CA ALA A 3 19.04 -25.34 1.62
C ALA A 3 20.08 -24.79 0.62
N HIS A 4 19.70 -24.49 -0.62
CA HIS A 4 20.59 -23.90 -1.61
C HIS A 4 20.84 -22.41 -1.33
N ASP A 5 19.80 -21.68 -0.91
CA ASP A 5 19.90 -20.26 -0.58
C ASP A 5 20.71 -20.01 0.69
N VAL A 6 20.51 -20.83 1.73
CA VAL A 6 21.29 -20.77 2.98
C VAL A 6 22.76 -21.09 2.73
N ARG A 7 23.07 -22.08 1.88
CA ARG A 7 24.45 -22.43 1.51
C ARG A 7 25.15 -21.26 0.81
N ASN A 8 24.44 -20.59 -0.10
CA ASN A 8 25.01 -19.48 -0.86
C ASN A 8 25.24 -18.25 0.03
N GLN A 9 24.33 -17.94 0.96
CA GLN A 9 24.47 -16.79 1.88
C GLN A 9 25.55 -17.00 2.95
N LEU A 10 25.67 -18.20 3.51
CA LEU A 10 26.70 -18.50 4.51
C LEU A 10 28.13 -18.48 3.93
N LEU A 11 28.28 -18.84 2.64
CA LEU A 11 29.56 -18.78 1.93
C LEU A 11 29.82 -17.41 1.25
N ALA A 12 28.84 -16.51 1.22
CA ALA A 12 28.90 -15.21 0.53
C ALA A 12 29.31 -14.02 1.40
N SER A 13 29.39 -14.16 2.73
CA SER A 13 29.82 -13.06 3.60
C SER A 13 31.28 -13.24 4.09
N PRO A 14 32.21 -12.32 3.76
CA PRO A 14 33.60 -12.37 4.24
C PRO A 14 33.72 -12.42 5.77
N SER A 15 32.78 -11.78 6.49
CA SER A 15 32.74 -11.75 7.95
C SER A 15 32.51 -13.13 8.59
N VAL A 16 31.68 -13.98 7.99
CA VAL A 16 31.43 -15.35 8.48
C VAL A 16 32.66 -16.23 8.25
N LEU A 17 33.37 -16.05 7.13
CA LEU A 17 34.62 -16.78 6.86
C LEU A 17 35.73 -16.43 7.85
N TYR A 18 35.85 -15.16 8.26
CA TYR A 18 36.84 -14.74 9.27
C TYR A 18 36.50 -15.25 10.68
N THR A 19 35.23 -15.22 11.08
CA THR A 19 34.82 -15.79 12.39
C THR A 19 35.04 -17.30 12.44
N ALA A 20 34.70 -18.03 11.37
CA ALA A 20 35.00 -19.46 11.25
C ALA A 20 36.50 -19.76 11.27
N THR A 21 37.32 -18.92 10.62
CA THR A 21 38.79 -19.00 10.67
C THR A 21 39.31 -18.87 12.10
N GLY A 22 38.81 -17.89 12.86
CA GLY A 22 39.20 -17.69 14.26
C GLY A 22 38.83 -18.89 15.15
N ILE A 23 37.62 -19.43 15.00
CA ILE A 23 37.18 -20.62 15.75
C ILE A 23 38.06 -21.83 15.40
N MET A 24 38.34 -22.07 14.11
CA MET A 24 39.20 -23.16 13.67
C MET A 24 40.64 -23.03 14.19
N PHE A 25 41.18 -21.81 14.24
CA PHE A 25 42.49 -21.55 14.81
C PHE A 25 42.54 -21.82 16.32
N VAL A 26 41.52 -21.38 17.07
CA VAL A 26 41.43 -21.64 18.52
C VAL A 26 41.37 -23.14 18.78
N LEU A 27 40.53 -23.88 18.05
CA LEU A 27 40.47 -25.35 18.15
C LEU A 27 41.80 -26.00 17.79
N ALA A 28 42.55 -25.43 16.85
CA ALA A 28 43.87 -25.91 16.48
C ALA A 28 44.94 -25.67 17.55
N VAL A 29 44.69 -24.92 18.62
CA VAL A 29 45.64 -24.70 19.73
C VAL A 29 45.29 -25.57 20.95
N VAL A 30 44.08 -26.16 20.99
CA VAL A 30 43.63 -27.00 22.10
C VAL A 30 44.44 -28.31 22.17
N PRO A 31 45.10 -28.61 23.30
CA PRO A 31 45.87 -29.85 23.47
C PRO A 31 44.94 -31.07 23.51
N GLY A 32 45.29 -32.13 22.78
CA GLY A 32 44.50 -33.36 22.69
C GLY A 32 43.78 -33.57 21.35
N MET A 33 43.83 -32.60 20.42
CA MET A 33 43.32 -32.72 19.06
C MET A 33 44.45 -32.70 18.02
N PRO A 34 44.29 -33.35 16.84
CA PRO A 34 45.29 -33.28 15.78
C PRO A 34 45.37 -31.85 15.23
N HIS A 35 46.42 -31.12 15.61
CA HIS A 35 46.61 -29.70 15.27
C HIS A 35 46.70 -29.44 13.75
N PHE A 36 47.27 -30.39 13.00
CA PHE A 36 47.58 -30.24 11.58
C PHE A 36 46.33 -30.05 10.67
N PRO A 37 45.27 -30.89 10.77
CA PRO A 37 44.01 -30.64 10.05
C PRO A 37 43.39 -29.27 10.33
N PHE A 38 43.30 -28.85 11.59
CA PHE A 38 42.62 -27.60 11.95
C PHE A 38 43.41 -26.36 11.50
N LEU A 39 44.74 -26.38 11.58
CA LEU A 39 45.58 -25.33 11.01
C LEU A 39 45.42 -25.24 9.49
N MET A 40 45.34 -26.38 8.79
CA MET A 40 45.16 -26.42 7.34
C MET A 40 43.80 -25.81 6.93
N PHE A 41 42.71 -26.20 7.59
CA PHE A 41 41.39 -25.63 7.34
C PHE A 41 41.32 -24.14 7.69
N SER A 42 41.91 -23.72 8.82
CA SER A 42 42.00 -22.31 9.20
C SER A 42 42.74 -21.48 8.15
N ALA A 43 43.87 -21.98 7.62
CA ALA A 43 44.61 -21.29 6.57
C ALA A 43 43.81 -21.20 5.26
N LEU A 44 43.09 -22.27 4.90
CA LEU A 44 42.22 -22.30 3.72
C LEU A 44 41.08 -21.28 3.83
N LEU A 45 40.34 -21.30 4.94
CA LEU A 45 39.24 -20.37 5.23
C LEU A 45 39.74 -18.92 5.24
N GLY A 46 40.85 -18.65 5.92
CA GLY A 46 41.47 -17.32 5.96
C GLY A 46 41.90 -16.82 4.57
N PHE A 47 42.48 -17.68 3.75
CA PHE A 47 42.84 -17.34 2.36
C PHE A 47 41.61 -17.05 1.50
N THR A 48 40.55 -17.84 1.63
CA THR A 48 39.29 -17.60 0.90
C THR A 48 38.62 -16.29 1.32
N GLY A 49 38.56 -16.00 2.63
CA GLY A 49 38.05 -14.73 3.16
C GLY A 49 38.85 -13.52 2.68
N TRP A 50 40.19 -13.63 2.68
CA TRP A 50 41.08 -12.56 2.20
C TRP A 50 40.92 -12.29 0.70
N ARG A 51 40.84 -13.34 -0.12
CA ARG A 51 40.64 -13.21 -1.57
C ARG A 51 39.26 -12.62 -1.89
N MET A 52 38.26 -12.95 -1.09
CA MET A 52 36.88 -12.50 -1.28
C MET A 52 36.66 -11.07 -0.78
N SER A 53 37.32 -10.68 0.31
CA SER A 53 37.35 -9.31 0.84
C SER A 53 38.07 -8.32 -0.09
N LYS A 54 38.90 -8.82 -1.03
CA LYS A 54 39.50 -8.01 -2.11
C LYS A 54 38.58 -7.80 -3.33
N ARG A 55 37.36 -8.36 -3.36
CA ARG A 55 36.36 -7.99 -4.37
C ARG A 55 35.81 -6.59 -4.07
N PRO A 56 35.52 -5.78 -5.09
CA PRO A 56 35.18 -4.37 -4.90
C PRO A 56 33.95 -4.20 -3.99
N GLN A 57 34.09 -3.26 -3.05
CA GLN A 57 33.18 -2.86 -1.96
C GLN A 57 31.73 -2.49 -2.39
N ALA A 58 31.44 -2.52 -3.70
CA ALA A 58 30.11 -2.29 -4.25
C ALA A 58 29.11 -3.41 -3.90
N ALA A 59 29.58 -4.65 -3.67
CA ALA A 59 28.70 -5.78 -3.37
C ALA A 59 28.17 -5.78 -1.93
N GLU A 60 28.93 -5.30 -0.93
CA GLU A 60 28.48 -5.24 0.48
C GLU A 60 27.41 -4.16 0.71
N ALA A 61 27.44 -3.07 -0.06
CA ALA A 61 26.40 -2.04 -0.02
C ALA A 61 25.08 -2.52 -0.64
N GLU A 62 25.16 -3.41 -1.63
CA GLU A 62 24.01 -4.01 -2.30
C GLU A 62 23.41 -5.17 -1.48
N GLU A 63 24.22 -5.92 -0.74
CA GLU A 63 23.73 -6.99 0.15
C GLU A 63 23.01 -6.41 1.38
N LYS A 64 23.53 -5.31 1.95
CA LYS A 64 22.90 -4.61 3.08
C LYS A 64 21.63 -3.85 2.66
N SER A 65 21.57 -3.37 1.41
CA SER A 65 20.35 -2.79 0.85
C SER A 65 19.32 -3.86 0.53
N LEU A 66 19.73 -5.04 0.05
CA LEU A 66 18.85 -6.20 -0.16
C LEU A 66 18.34 -6.79 1.15
N GLU A 67 19.14 -6.85 2.22
CA GLU A 67 18.71 -7.32 3.54
C GLU A 67 17.72 -6.35 4.20
N THR A 68 17.92 -5.03 4.04
CA THR A 68 16.96 -4.02 4.48
C THR A 68 15.69 -4.00 3.62
N LEU A 69 15.78 -4.18 2.30
CA LEU A 69 14.63 -4.36 1.41
C LEU A 69 13.84 -5.62 1.76
N THR A 70 14.51 -6.76 1.99
CA THR A 70 13.85 -8.01 2.34
C THR A 70 13.18 -7.93 3.71
N ARG A 71 13.82 -7.29 4.70
CA ARG A 71 13.23 -7.05 6.02
C ARG A 71 12.02 -6.13 5.95
N THR A 72 12.10 -5.06 5.16
CA THR A 72 10.97 -4.14 4.94
C THR A 72 9.83 -4.83 4.21
N MET A 73 10.11 -5.69 3.21
CA MET A 73 9.09 -6.46 2.50
C MET A 73 8.44 -7.54 3.38
N THR A 74 9.18 -8.13 4.31
CA THR A 74 8.66 -9.14 5.25
C THR A 74 7.80 -8.49 6.34
N GLU A 75 8.17 -7.31 6.83
CA GLU A 75 7.37 -6.54 7.81
C GLU A 75 6.13 -5.88 7.18
N THR A 76 6.12 -5.65 5.87
CA THR A 76 4.95 -5.06 5.16
C THR A 76 3.88 -6.11 4.81
N SER A 77 4.19 -7.41 4.90
CA SER A 77 3.27 -8.48 4.47
C SER A 77 2.14 -8.82 5.47
N GLU A 78 2.15 -8.22 6.66
CA GLU A 78 1.10 -8.43 7.66
C GLU A 78 0.65 -7.09 8.26
N GLN A 79 0.12 -6.19 7.43
CA GLN A 79 -0.84 -5.22 7.97
C GLN A 79 -2.07 -6.01 8.43
N GLN A 80 -2.00 -6.50 9.68
CA GLN A 80 -3.14 -7.07 10.38
C GLN A 80 -4.26 -6.03 10.35
N VAL A 81 -5.45 -6.46 9.93
CA VAL A 81 -6.63 -5.59 9.90
C VAL A 81 -6.87 -5.12 11.34
N SER A 82 -6.52 -3.88 11.61
CA SER A 82 -6.69 -3.26 12.93
C SER A 82 -8.03 -2.53 12.98
N TRP A 83 -8.52 -2.23 14.18
CA TRP A 83 -9.66 -1.33 14.38
C TRP A 83 -9.42 0.04 13.75
N GLU A 84 -8.16 0.48 13.64
CA GLU A 84 -7.78 1.70 12.91
C GLU A 84 -7.98 1.59 11.39
N THR A 85 -8.11 0.39 10.85
CA THR A 85 -8.32 0.12 9.41
C THR A 85 -9.80 0.20 9.02
N ILE A 86 -10.72 0.24 10.00
CA ILE A 86 -12.15 0.37 9.72
C ILE A 86 -12.48 1.84 9.40
N PRO A 87 -12.97 2.15 8.19
CA PRO A 87 -13.32 3.50 7.83
C PRO A 87 -14.47 4.02 8.68
N LEU A 88 -14.37 5.27 9.14
CA LEU A 88 -15.44 5.94 9.86
C LEU A 88 -16.68 6.05 8.98
N ILE A 89 -17.84 5.65 9.50
CA ILE A 89 -19.11 5.74 8.77
C ILE A 89 -19.49 7.22 8.65
N GLU A 90 -19.65 7.72 7.42
CA GLU A 90 -20.17 9.08 7.25
C GLU A 90 -21.68 9.14 7.46
N PRO A 91 -22.19 10.22 8.09
CA PRO A 91 -23.63 10.42 8.27
C PRO A 91 -24.40 10.46 6.94
N ILE A 92 -23.85 11.14 5.92
CA ILE A 92 -24.40 11.17 4.57
C ILE A 92 -23.25 11.06 3.57
N SER A 93 -23.37 10.13 2.62
CA SER A 93 -22.42 10.03 1.51
C SER A 93 -23.10 9.77 0.17
N LEU A 94 -22.43 10.22 -0.89
CA LEU A 94 -22.85 10.06 -2.28
C LEU A 94 -21.75 9.29 -3.03
N SER A 95 -22.07 8.11 -3.50
CA SER A 95 -21.20 7.31 -4.36
C SER A 95 -21.54 7.53 -5.82
N LEU A 96 -20.53 7.71 -6.65
CA LEU A 96 -20.65 7.98 -8.08
C LEU A 96 -19.96 6.88 -8.90
N GLY A 97 -20.61 6.44 -9.97
CA GLY A 97 -19.95 5.74 -11.07
C GLY A 97 -18.97 6.66 -11.80
N TYR A 98 -17.98 6.08 -12.47
CA TYR A 98 -16.83 6.83 -13.00
C TYR A 98 -17.22 7.91 -14.04
N LYS A 99 -18.33 7.77 -14.80
CA LYS A 99 -18.75 8.81 -15.75
C LYS A 99 -19.33 10.06 -15.06
N LEU A 100 -19.79 9.91 -13.82
CA LEU A 100 -20.36 11.01 -13.04
C LEU A 100 -19.29 11.79 -12.25
N VAL A 101 -18.07 11.25 -12.12
CA VAL A 101 -16.98 11.89 -11.37
C VAL A 101 -16.57 13.24 -11.99
N ALA A 102 -16.73 13.41 -13.30
CA ALA A 102 -16.51 14.69 -13.97
C ALA A 102 -17.35 15.84 -13.38
N LEU A 103 -18.51 15.54 -12.78
CA LEU A 103 -19.40 16.53 -12.17
C LEU A 103 -18.85 17.13 -10.86
N VAL A 104 -17.86 16.49 -10.24
CA VAL A 104 -17.17 17.02 -9.05
C VAL A 104 -15.82 17.65 -9.34
N ASP A 105 -15.36 17.59 -10.59
CA ASP A 105 -14.06 18.11 -10.99
C ASP A 105 -14.01 19.64 -10.87
N LYS A 106 -13.00 20.14 -10.14
CA LYS A 106 -12.75 21.59 -9.98
C LYS A 106 -12.39 22.25 -11.31
N ALA A 107 -11.70 21.54 -12.21
CA ALA A 107 -11.36 22.07 -13.53
C ALA A 107 -12.60 22.34 -14.39
N GLN A 108 -13.69 21.61 -14.14
CA GLN A 108 -14.99 21.78 -14.81
C GLN A 108 -15.99 22.61 -14.00
N GLY A 109 -15.52 23.39 -13.01
CA GLY A 109 -16.36 24.27 -12.20
C GLY A 109 -17.11 23.58 -11.06
N ASN A 110 -16.96 22.26 -10.91
CA ASN A 110 -17.56 21.45 -9.84
C ASN A 110 -19.08 21.67 -9.64
N PRO A 111 -19.89 21.45 -10.69
CA PRO A 111 -21.33 21.72 -10.67
C PRO A 111 -22.07 20.93 -9.57
N LEU A 112 -21.68 19.68 -9.33
CA LEU A 112 -22.38 18.84 -8.35
C LEU A 112 -22.12 19.28 -6.91
N THR A 113 -20.88 19.63 -6.54
CA THR A 113 -20.59 20.09 -5.17
C THR A 113 -21.27 21.44 -4.89
N GLN A 114 -21.33 22.33 -5.88
CA GLN A 114 -22.07 23.59 -5.74
C GLN A 114 -23.56 23.34 -5.51
N ARG A 115 -24.17 22.43 -6.30
CA ARG A 115 -25.58 22.07 -6.13
C ARG A 115 -25.86 21.43 -4.77
N ILE A 116 -24.99 20.53 -4.31
CA ILE A 116 -25.10 19.88 -3.00
C ILE A 116 -25.04 20.91 -1.87
N ARG A 117 -24.15 21.91 -1.94
CA ARG A 117 -24.12 23.01 -0.97
C ARG A 117 -25.44 23.78 -0.94
N GLY A 118 -25.99 24.12 -2.10
CA GLY A 118 -27.27 24.82 -2.20
C GLY A 118 -28.44 24.01 -1.63
N VAL A 119 -28.53 22.72 -1.97
CA VAL A 119 -29.55 21.80 -1.43
C VAL A 119 -29.42 21.70 0.09
N ARG A 120 -28.20 21.52 0.60
CA ARG A 120 -27.94 21.46 2.04
C ARG A 120 -28.42 22.72 2.75
N GLN A 121 -28.16 23.90 2.18
CA GLN A 121 -28.61 25.18 2.75
C GLN A 121 -30.14 25.27 2.77
N VAL A 122 -30.81 25.03 1.64
CA VAL A 122 -32.28 25.08 1.55
C VAL A 122 -32.95 24.12 2.53
N ILE A 123 -32.46 22.88 2.64
CA ILE A 123 -33.02 21.90 3.57
C ILE A 123 -32.72 22.32 5.02
N SER A 124 -31.53 22.85 5.31
CA SER A 124 -31.18 23.28 6.68
C SER A 124 -32.06 24.45 7.13
N ASP A 125 -32.28 25.42 6.25
CA ASP A 125 -33.13 26.59 6.51
C ASP A 125 -34.59 26.17 6.70
N GLY A 126 -35.10 25.26 5.86
CA GLY A 126 -36.48 24.77 5.93
C GLY A 126 -36.80 23.91 7.17
N ASN A 127 -35.80 23.22 7.73
CA ASN A 127 -36.00 22.33 8.88
C ASN A 127 -35.44 22.90 10.19
N GLY A 128 -34.74 24.04 10.17
CA GLY A 128 -34.13 24.65 11.35
C GLY A 128 -32.95 23.89 11.94
N VAL A 129 -32.34 22.96 11.18
CA VAL A 129 -31.21 22.13 11.62
C VAL A 129 -30.13 22.10 10.55
N LEU A 130 -28.88 22.33 10.94
CA LEU A 130 -27.76 22.24 10.01
C LEU A 130 -27.48 20.78 9.63
N LEU A 131 -27.65 20.45 8.35
CA LEU A 131 -27.31 19.12 7.83
C LEU A 131 -25.78 18.87 7.93
N PRO A 132 -25.34 17.62 8.16
CA PRO A 132 -23.91 17.28 8.14
C PRO A 132 -23.32 17.45 6.74
N GLU A 133 -21.99 17.39 6.64
CA GLU A 133 -21.30 17.41 5.36
C GLU A 133 -21.60 16.12 4.57
N ILE A 134 -21.86 16.27 3.27
CA ILE A 134 -22.14 15.16 2.35
C ILE A 134 -20.82 14.78 1.67
N ARG A 135 -20.28 13.61 2.01
CA ARG A 135 -19.02 13.14 1.41
C ARG A 135 -19.29 12.49 0.06
N ILE A 136 -18.59 12.93 -0.98
CA ILE A 136 -18.70 12.36 -2.33
C ILE A 136 -17.52 11.42 -2.58
N ARG A 137 -17.79 10.24 -3.14
CA ARG A 137 -16.77 9.23 -3.49
C ARG A 137 -17.06 8.62 -4.84
N GLU A 138 -16.01 8.17 -5.52
CA GLU A 138 -16.16 7.24 -6.62
C GLU A 138 -16.35 5.80 -6.10
N ASN A 139 -17.15 5.02 -6.81
CA ASN A 139 -17.35 3.61 -6.51
C ASN A 139 -17.37 2.80 -7.82
N PHE A 140 -16.28 2.07 -8.07
CA PHE A 140 -16.13 1.23 -9.27
C PHE A 140 -17.05 0.00 -9.30
N ARG A 141 -17.79 -0.29 -8.22
CA ARG A 141 -18.81 -1.34 -8.20
C ARG A 141 -20.15 -0.86 -8.78
N LEU A 142 -20.36 0.47 -8.88
CA LEU A 142 -21.53 1.05 -9.52
C LEU A 142 -21.37 1.02 -11.05
N LYS A 143 -22.50 0.99 -11.77
CA LYS A 143 -22.47 1.16 -13.23
C LYS A 143 -21.89 2.54 -13.59
N PRO A 144 -21.35 2.73 -14.82
CA PRO A 144 -20.69 3.97 -15.24
C PRO A 144 -21.47 5.25 -14.91
N SER A 145 -22.78 5.21 -15.12
CA SER A 145 -23.72 6.34 -15.02
C SER A 145 -24.64 6.23 -13.81
N GLN A 146 -24.30 5.39 -12.83
CA GLN A 146 -25.11 5.19 -11.64
C GLN A 146 -24.59 6.02 -10.46
N TYR A 147 -25.50 6.48 -9.62
CA TYR A 147 -25.16 7.03 -8.30
C TYR A 147 -25.92 6.29 -7.21
N ALA A 148 -25.40 6.35 -5.99
CA ALA A 148 -26.05 5.81 -4.80
C ALA A 148 -25.86 6.74 -3.61
N ILE A 149 -26.94 6.99 -2.86
CA ILE A 149 -26.95 7.81 -1.66
C ILE A 149 -26.94 6.89 -0.44
N PHE A 150 -26.12 7.22 0.55
CA PHE A 150 -26.01 6.49 1.81
C PHE A 150 -26.29 7.41 2.99
N ILE A 151 -27.01 6.90 3.98
CA ILE A 151 -27.25 7.55 5.27
C ILE A 151 -26.74 6.61 6.35
N ASN A 152 -25.79 7.07 7.17
CA ASN A 152 -25.11 6.26 8.18
C ASN A 152 -24.58 4.93 7.62
N GLY A 153 -24.04 4.97 6.40
CA GLY A 153 -23.50 3.78 5.71
C GLY A 153 -24.54 2.85 5.08
N ILE A 154 -25.84 3.10 5.26
CA ILE A 154 -26.92 2.30 4.66
C ILE A 154 -27.34 2.95 3.35
N LYS A 155 -27.44 2.16 2.28
CA LYS A 155 -27.90 2.64 0.96
C LYS A 155 -29.36 3.08 1.07
N ALA A 156 -29.60 4.37 0.95
CA ALA A 156 -30.92 4.98 1.00
C ALA A 156 -31.61 4.93 -0.36
N ASP A 157 -30.87 5.20 -1.44
CA ASP A 157 -31.40 5.19 -2.80
C ASP A 157 -30.28 4.99 -3.85
N GLU A 158 -30.64 4.53 -5.05
CA GLU A 158 -29.75 4.42 -6.19
C GLU A 158 -30.49 4.57 -7.52
N ALA A 159 -29.86 5.24 -8.49
CA ALA A 159 -30.44 5.38 -9.82
C ALA A 159 -29.38 5.60 -10.91
N ASP A 160 -29.77 5.32 -12.15
CA ASP A 160 -28.97 5.57 -13.35
C ASP A 160 -29.29 6.97 -13.93
N ILE A 161 -28.26 7.79 -14.17
CA ILE A 161 -28.34 9.12 -14.79
C ILE A 161 -27.38 9.18 -15.99
N PRO A 162 -27.89 9.34 -17.23
CA PRO A 162 -27.05 9.55 -18.40
C PRO A 162 -26.26 10.86 -18.27
N ALA A 163 -24.94 10.78 -18.20
CA ALA A 163 -24.05 11.93 -17.95
C ALA A 163 -23.99 12.92 -19.15
N ASP A 164 -24.34 12.44 -20.33
CA ASP A 164 -24.28 13.12 -21.63
C ASP A 164 -25.61 13.76 -22.03
N LYS A 165 -26.63 13.74 -21.16
CA LYS A 165 -27.98 14.23 -21.46
C LYS A 165 -28.48 15.19 -20.40
N LEU A 166 -29.47 15.99 -20.78
CA LEU A 166 -30.22 16.86 -19.88
C LEU A 166 -31.61 16.28 -19.62
N MET A 167 -32.12 16.50 -18.42
CA MET A 167 -33.50 16.16 -18.06
C MET A 167 -34.42 17.31 -18.44
N ALA A 168 -35.36 17.06 -19.36
CA ALA A 168 -36.44 17.99 -19.64
C ALA A 168 -37.48 17.91 -18.52
N LEU A 169 -37.78 19.05 -17.90
CA LEU A 169 -38.85 19.18 -16.92
C LEU A 169 -40.06 19.80 -17.62
N PRO A 170 -41.30 19.36 -17.30
CA PRO A 170 -42.49 19.99 -17.85
C PRO A 170 -42.58 21.44 -17.38
N SER A 171 -42.77 22.37 -18.32
CA SER A 171 -43.16 23.75 -18.01
C SER A 171 -44.67 23.82 -17.76
N SER A 172 -45.11 24.75 -16.91
CA SER A 172 -46.53 25.03 -16.68
C SER A 172 -47.25 25.53 -17.93
N GLU A 173 -46.50 26.04 -18.92
CA GLU A 173 -46.99 26.45 -20.23
C GLU A 173 -46.34 25.57 -21.29
N THR A 174 -47.12 24.67 -21.89
CA THR A 174 -46.72 23.91 -23.08
C THR A 174 -47.22 24.67 -24.31
N TYR A 175 -46.32 25.30 -25.07
CA TYR A 175 -46.66 25.88 -26.37
C TYR A 175 -46.55 24.81 -27.46
N GLY A 176 -47.69 24.48 -28.10
CA GLY A 176 -47.78 23.63 -29.29
C GLY A 176 -48.54 22.32 -29.07
N GLU A 177 -49.69 22.20 -29.73
CA GLU A 177 -50.22 20.91 -30.23
C GLU A 177 -49.58 20.56 -31.57
#